data_AF-A0A8X8G728-F1
#
_entry.id   AF-A0A8X8G728-F1
#
_cell.length_a   1.000
_cell.length_b   1.000
_cell.length_c   1.000
_cell.angle_alpha   90.00
_cell.angle_beta   90.00
_cell.angle_gamma   90.00
#
_symmetry.space_group_name_H-M   'P 1'
#
loop_
_entity.id
_entity.type
_entity.pdbx_description
1 polymer ?
#
loop_
_entity_poly.entity_id
_entity_poly.type
_entity_poly.pdbx_seq_one_letter_code
_entity_poly.pdbx_strand_id
1 'polypeptide(L)'
;HINSGGQGARNALLRFIRDRHTGDAGIVYCLSRKRVEEVAEWLQGEGLDALPYHAGLGFDERRRNQQRFQRDEGVIVVATIAFGMGIDKPNVRFVAHLNLPKSVEAYYQETGRAGRDGLPAEAWMHYGLQDVVQLRQMIQQSEADLPRKQMEGHKLDAMLALCETTDCRRQTLLGYFGESLSSPCGNCDNCLQTPATWDATVAAQKALSAIHRTGQRFGVQYLVDVLLAREDPRIRQQGHDRLSVYGIGKELSANAWRALFRHLLLRGLVEVDHDGHGGMRLSPSSRPLLRGEEKLTLRQHESSVPKQREQRPEIAPRDTALWEALRQHRRELAQAQGVPPYIIFHDATLMEMLHRRPRDLEALAALPGIGERKLAAYGTSFLKILHRDRPS
;
A
#
# COMPACT_ATOMS: atom_id res chain seq x y z
N HIS A 1 4.13 -5.20 -3.91
CA HIS A 1 4.76 -6.52 -4.12
C HIS A 1 3.77 -7.61 -3.78
N ILE A 2 3.62 -8.63 -4.62
CA ILE A 2 2.61 -9.68 -4.45
C ILE A 2 3.31 -10.94 -3.93
N ASN A 3 3.21 -11.21 -2.62
CA ASN A 3 3.75 -12.43 -2.00
C ASN A 3 2.65 -13.22 -1.28
N SER A 4 2.65 -14.53 -1.48
CA SER A 4 1.65 -15.48 -0.97
C SER A 4 1.98 -15.89 0.47
N GLY A 5 1.43 -15.16 1.46
CA GLY A 5 1.41 -15.57 2.86
C GLY A 5 1.22 -14.41 3.84
N GLY A 6 0.40 -14.62 4.89
CA GLY A 6 0.14 -13.61 5.94
C GLY A 6 1.38 -13.19 6.74
N GLN A 7 2.32 -14.12 6.98
CA GLN A 7 3.62 -13.82 7.58
C GLN A 7 4.54 -13.01 6.65
N GLY A 8 4.44 -13.23 5.33
CA GLY A 8 5.21 -12.47 4.34
C GLY A 8 4.82 -10.99 4.31
N ALA A 9 3.53 -10.68 4.42
CA ALA A 9 3.03 -9.31 4.44
C ALA A 9 3.49 -8.54 5.69
N ARG A 10 3.42 -9.17 6.88
CA ARG A 10 3.91 -8.59 8.14
C ARG A 10 5.41 -8.28 8.06
N ASN A 11 6.21 -9.27 7.66
CA ASN A 11 7.67 -9.08 7.52
C ASN A 11 8.04 -8.01 6.48
N ALA A 12 7.29 -7.92 5.38
CA ALA A 12 7.49 -6.87 4.38
C ALA A 12 7.15 -5.48 4.93
N LEU A 13 6.08 -5.36 5.73
CA LEU A 13 5.73 -4.11 6.43
C LEU A 13 6.81 -3.69 7.43
N LEU A 14 7.30 -4.61 8.25
CA LEU A 14 8.34 -4.31 9.23
C LEU A 14 9.63 -3.85 8.56
N ARG A 15 10.04 -4.53 7.48
CA ARG A 15 11.18 -4.11 6.67
C ARG A 15 10.96 -2.72 6.07
N PHE A 16 9.76 -2.47 5.53
CA PHE A 16 9.40 -1.15 5.02
C PHE A 16 9.56 -0.06 6.09
N ILE A 17 9.06 -0.30 7.30
CA ILE A 17 9.13 0.65 8.41
C ILE A 17 10.59 0.85 8.86
N ARG A 18 11.33 -0.23 9.14
CA ARG A 18 12.71 -0.13 9.63
C ARG A 18 13.65 0.51 8.61
N ASP A 19 13.53 0.15 7.34
CA ASP A 19 14.45 0.63 6.31
C ASP A 19 14.21 2.10 5.93
N ARG A 20 12.97 2.60 6.09
CA ARG A 20 12.55 3.88 5.50
C ARG A 20 11.77 4.83 6.41
N HIS A 21 11.28 4.38 7.57
CA HIS A 21 10.35 5.12 8.42
C HIS A 21 10.56 4.85 9.91
N THR A 22 11.80 4.61 10.33
CA THR A 22 12.13 4.46 11.75
C THR A 22 11.88 5.79 12.47
N GLY A 23 11.04 5.78 13.52
CA GLY A 23 10.69 6.98 14.30
C GLY A 23 9.64 7.89 13.64
N ASP A 24 9.08 7.49 12.50
CA ASP A 24 8.05 8.23 11.79
C ASP A 24 6.64 7.83 12.25
N ALA A 25 5.72 8.81 12.30
CA ALA A 25 4.31 8.51 12.50
C ALA A 25 3.69 7.93 11.23
N GLY A 26 2.87 6.88 11.37
CA GLY A 26 2.25 6.21 10.25
C GLY A 26 0.91 5.57 10.53
N ILE A 27 0.21 5.17 9.46
CA ILE A 27 -1.09 4.50 9.54
C ILE A 27 -0.98 3.16 8.81
N VAL A 28 -1.47 2.08 9.41
CA VAL A 28 -1.51 0.74 8.80
C VAL A 28 -2.97 0.27 8.71
N TYR A 29 -3.53 0.23 7.50
CA TYR A 29 -4.89 -0.24 7.26
C TYR A 29 -4.97 -1.76 7.11
N CYS A 30 -5.90 -2.35 7.86
CA CYS A 30 -6.27 -3.77 7.85
C CYS A 30 -7.77 -3.95 7.65
N LEU A 31 -8.19 -5.08 7.08
CA LEU A 31 -9.60 -5.32 6.73
C LEU A 31 -10.50 -5.64 7.95
N SER A 32 -9.97 -6.26 9.01
CA SER A 32 -10.77 -6.73 10.16
C SER A 32 -10.23 -6.22 11.49
N ARG A 33 -11.13 -6.12 12.49
CA ARG A 33 -10.79 -5.70 13.87
C ARG A 33 -9.74 -6.61 14.49
N LYS A 34 -9.97 -7.93 14.40
CA LYS A 34 -9.02 -8.95 14.84
C LYS A 34 -7.62 -8.75 14.24
N ARG A 35 -7.54 -8.48 12.92
CA ARG A 35 -6.25 -8.26 12.27
C ARG A 35 -5.57 -6.96 12.69
N VAL A 36 -6.35 -5.92 13.02
CA VAL A 36 -5.82 -4.67 13.59
C VAL A 36 -5.13 -4.94 14.93
N GLU A 37 -5.80 -5.64 15.83
CA GLU A 37 -5.25 -5.99 17.15
C GLU A 37 -3.99 -6.84 17.00
N GLU A 38 -4.04 -7.93 16.22
CA GLU A 38 -2.90 -8.82 16.01
C GLU A 38 -1.69 -8.13 15.36
N VAL A 39 -1.91 -7.19 14.43
CA VAL A 39 -0.81 -6.47 13.77
C VAL A 39 -0.23 -5.41 14.70
N ALA A 40 -1.07 -4.72 15.50
CA ALA A 40 -0.58 -3.76 16.48
C ALA A 40 0.27 -4.44 17.56
N GLU A 41 -0.22 -5.53 18.16
CA GLU A 41 0.51 -6.31 19.15
C GLU A 41 1.83 -6.87 18.58
N TRP A 42 1.79 -7.37 17.34
CA TRP A 42 3.01 -7.87 16.69
C TRP A 42 4.05 -6.77 16.45
N LEU A 43 3.64 -5.57 15.98
CA LEU A 43 4.56 -4.44 15.80
C LEU A 43 5.15 -3.96 17.14
N GLN A 44 4.37 -4.00 18.23
CA GLN A 44 4.86 -3.72 19.58
C GLN A 44 5.93 -4.74 20.00
N GLY A 45 5.70 -6.03 19.75
CA GLY A 45 6.70 -7.08 19.99
C GLY A 45 8.01 -6.90 19.20
N GLU A 46 7.93 -6.21 18.05
CA GLU A 46 9.08 -5.84 17.22
C GLU A 46 9.74 -4.50 17.63
N GLY A 47 9.32 -3.90 18.75
CA GLY A 47 9.88 -2.68 19.32
C GLY A 47 9.36 -1.38 18.71
N LEU A 48 8.25 -1.41 17.97
CA LEU A 48 7.62 -0.21 17.39
C LEU A 48 6.45 0.27 18.26
N ASP A 49 6.28 1.59 18.39
CA ASP A 49 5.15 2.17 19.12
C ASP A 49 3.89 2.13 18.25
N ALA A 50 3.19 0.99 18.28
CA ALA A 50 1.99 0.73 17.47
C ALA A 50 0.73 0.64 18.33
N LEU A 51 -0.38 1.26 17.91
CA LEU A 51 -1.66 1.26 18.63
C LEU A 51 -2.82 0.78 17.74
N PRO A 52 -3.72 -0.08 18.25
CA PRO A 52 -4.90 -0.49 17.50
C PRO A 52 -5.95 0.63 17.49
N TYR A 53 -6.71 0.72 16.40
CA TYR A 53 -7.91 1.56 16.31
C TYR A 53 -9.00 0.94 15.44
N HIS A 54 -10.15 0.65 16.04
CA HIS A 54 -11.36 0.27 15.32
C HIS A 54 -12.62 0.53 16.15
N ALA A 55 -13.78 0.44 15.51
CA ALA A 55 -15.09 0.65 16.14
C ALA A 55 -15.41 -0.31 17.30
N GLY A 56 -14.73 -1.46 17.39
CA GLY A 56 -14.90 -2.41 18.51
C GLY A 56 -14.17 -2.04 19.81
N LEU A 57 -13.25 -1.07 19.80
CA LEU A 57 -12.55 -0.64 21.01
C LEU A 57 -13.47 0.21 21.90
N GLY A 58 -13.27 0.15 23.22
CA GLY A 58 -13.97 0.98 24.18
C GLY A 58 -13.74 2.48 23.92
N PHE A 59 -14.69 3.33 24.29
CA PHE A 59 -14.63 4.78 24.04
C PHE A 59 -13.34 5.40 24.59
N ASP A 60 -12.98 5.11 25.84
CA ASP A 60 -11.80 5.69 26.48
C ASP A 60 -10.49 5.23 25.83
N GLU A 61 -10.42 3.96 25.41
CA GLU A 61 -9.26 3.42 24.72
C GLU A 61 -9.08 4.05 23.34
N ARG A 62 -10.16 4.16 22.55
CA ARG A 62 -10.13 4.88 21.26
C ARG A 62 -9.66 6.31 21.43
N ARG A 63 -10.19 7.01 22.45
CA ARG A 63 -9.81 8.40 22.75
C ARG A 63 -8.35 8.52 23.14
N ARG A 64 -7.83 7.64 24.00
CA ARG A 64 -6.41 7.60 24.37
C ARG A 64 -5.51 7.34 23.17
N ASN A 65 -5.82 6.35 22.35
CA ASN A 65 -5.00 6.00 21.18
C ASN A 65 -5.00 7.12 20.14
N GLN A 66 -6.15 7.76 19.90
CA GLN A 66 -6.26 8.93 19.01
C GLN A 66 -5.45 10.12 19.54
N GLN A 67 -5.52 10.41 20.84
CA GLN A 67 -4.76 11.49 21.46
C GLN A 67 -3.25 11.25 21.38
N ARG A 68 -2.80 10.02 21.67
CA ARG A 68 -1.40 9.63 21.52
C ARG A 68 -0.95 9.81 20.08
N PHE A 69 -1.70 9.32 19.10
CA PHE A 69 -1.34 9.51 17.69
C PHE A 69 -1.21 10.99 17.29
N GLN A 70 -2.12 11.85 17.77
CA GLN A 70 -2.06 13.28 17.47
C GLN A 70 -0.86 13.98 18.14
N ARG A 71 -0.57 13.65 19.41
CA ARG A 71 0.39 14.37 20.25
C ARG A 71 1.80 13.80 20.20
N ASP A 72 1.92 12.49 20.24
CA ASP A 72 3.21 11.82 20.29
C ASP A 72 3.84 11.77 18.90
N GLU A 73 5.17 11.63 18.89
CA GLU A 73 5.95 11.42 17.69
C GLU A 73 6.25 9.93 17.51
N GLY A 74 6.37 9.47 16.25
CA GLY A 74 6.73 8.09 15.96
C GLY A 74 5.64 7.04 16.20
N VAL A 75 4.43 7.44 16.61
CA VAL A 75 3.32 6.51 16.83
C VAL A 75 2.76 6.00 15.51
N ILE A 76 2.62 4.68 15.40
CA ILE A 76 1.96 3.98 14.31
C ILE A 76 0.55 3.62 14.77
N VAL A 77 -0.48 3.98 14.00
CA VAL A 77 -1.83 3.47 14.26
C VAL A 77 -2.19 2.39 13.26
N VAL A 78 -2.49 1.20 13.77
CA VAL A 78 -3.07 0.11 12.99
C VAL A 78 -4.58 0.23 13.06
N ALA A 79 -5.27 0.25 11.92
CA ALA A 79 -6.69 0.53 11.92
C ALA A 79 -7.49 -0.15 10.82
N THR A 80 -8.81 -0.22 11.04
CA THR A 80 -9.75 -0.43 9.93
C THR A 80 -10.12 0.90 9.28
N ILE A 81 -10.90 0.85 8.19
CA ILE A 81 -11.46 2.04 7.52
C ILE A 81 -12.24 3.00 8.43
N ALA A 82 -12.62 2.55 9.64
CA ALA A 82 -13.25 3.41 10.66
C ALA A 82 -12.31 4.51 11.17
N PHE A 83 -11.00 4.37 10.97
CA PHE A 83 -10.01 5.40 11.28
C PHE A 83 -9.86 6.34 10.08
N GLY A 84 -10.68 7.38 10.05
CA GLY A 84 -10.57 8.37 8.98
C GLY A 84 -11.35 9.67 9.15
N MET A 85 -12.52 9.63 9.79
CA MET A 85 -13.26 10.86 10.09
C MET A 85 -12.62 11.54 11.31
N GLY A 86 -11.97 12.69 11.12
CA GLY A 86 -11.51 13.57 12.23
C GLY A 86 -10.06 13.42 12.69
N ILE A 87 -9.17 12.86 11.88
CA ILE A 87 -7.72 12.84 12.18
C ILE A 87 -7.00 13.81 11.26
N ASP A 88 -6.38 14.81 11.87
CA ASP A 88 -5.63 15.87 11.21
C ASP A 88 -4.23 16.00 11.82
N LYS A 89 -3.46 14.91 11.74
CA LYS A 89 -2.02 14.96 12.04
C LYS A 89 -1.30 15.28 10.72
N PRO A 90 -0.65 16.45 10.57
CA PRO A 90 -0.10 16.86 9.29
C PRO A 90 1.16 16.08 8.90
N ASN A 91 1.89 15.55 9.88
CA ASN A 91 3.20 14.93 9.73
C ASN A 91 3.15 13.38 9.71
N VAL A 92 2.13 12.80 9.10
CA VAL A 92 2.08 11.35 8.83
C VAL A 92 3.03 11.05 7.66
N ARG A 93 4.06 10.23 7.88
CA ARG A 93 5.11 9.97 6.88
C ARG A 93 4.86 8.72 6.04
N PHE A 94 4.00 7.82 6.50
CA PHE A 94 3.55 6.71 5.67
C PHE A 94 2.11 6.30 5.94
N VAL A 95 1.45 5.81 4.89
CA VAL A 95 0.20 5.07 4.97
C VAL A 95 0.44 3.71 4.31
N ALA A 96 0.21 2.64 5.06
CA ALA A 96 0.43 1.27 4.64
C ALA A 96 -0.89 0.51 4.57
N HIS A 97 -1.09 -0.30 3.54
CA HIS A 97 -2.25 -1.17 3.38
C HIS A 97 -1.79 -2.63 3.38
N LEU A 98 -2.27 -3.41 4.37
CA LEU A 98 -2.03 -4.87 4.46
C LEU A 98 -3.12 -5.70 3.78
N ASN A 99 -4.13 -5.04 3.23
CA ASN A 99 -5.22 -5.61 2.44
C ASN A 99 -5.56 -4.62 1.32
N LEU A 100 -6.13 -5.14 0.24
CA LEU A 100 -6.62 -4.31 -0.87
C LEU A 100 -7.77 -3.39 -0.39
N PRO A 101 -7.73 -2.08 -0.67
CA PRO A 101 -8.87 -1.19 -0.48
C PRO A 101 -10.06 -1.61 -1.35
N LYS A 102 -11.28 -1.24 -0.93
CA LYS A 102 -12.50 -1.59 -1.67
C LYS A 102 -12.66 -0.84 -3.00
N SER A 103 -12.02 0.33 -3.12
CA SER A 103 -12.12 1.18 -4.29
C SER A 103 -10.95 2.17 -4.38
N VAL A 104 -10.79 2.79 -5.55
CA VAL A 104 -9.78 3.84 -5.78
C VAL A 104 -10.07 5.08 -4.93
N GLU A 105 -11.34 5.44 -4.70
CA GLU A 105 -11.70 6.58 -3.84
C GLU A 105 -11.32 6.36 -2.38
N ALA A 106 -11.57 5.16 -1.86
CA ALA A 106 -11.14 4.80 -0.52
C ALA A 106 -9.61 4.88 -0.40
N TYR A 107 -8.90 4.27 -1.35
CA TYR A 107 -7.44 4.32 -1.39
C TYR A 107 -6.90 5.76 -1.46
N TYR A 108 -7.50 6.61 -2.30
CA TYR A 108 -7.11 8.01 -2.45
C TYR A 108 -7.30 8.80 -1.14
N GLN A 109 -8.45 8.66 -0.48
CA GLN A 109 -8.73 9.34 0.78
C GLN A 109 -7.85 8.85 1.93
N GLU A 110 -7.58 7.54 1.97
CA GLU A 110 -6.74 6.91 2.99
C GLU A 110 -5.28 7.32 2.84
N THR A 111 -4.73 7.23 1.62
CA THR A 111 -3.34 7.63 1.36
C THR A 111 -3.12 9.13 1.41
N GLY A 112 -4.13 9.95 1.09
CA GLY A 112 -4.10 11.41 1.23
C GLY A 112 -4.02 11.93 2.68
N ARG A 113 -3.91 11.03 3.67
CA ARG A 113 -3.58 11.39 5.07
C ARG A 113 -2.09 11.60 5.29
N ALA A 114 -1.26 11.00 4.44
CA ALA A 114 0.18 11.16 4.50
C ALA A 114 0.61 12.54 3.96
N GLY A 115 1.63 13.15 4.54
CA GLY A 115 2.33 14.29 3.95
C GLY A 115 1.51 15.57 3.82
N ARG A 116 0.52 15.83 4.70
CA ARG A 116 -0.30 17.06 4.63
C ARG A 116 0.48 18.34 4.95
N ASP A 117 1.63 18.23 5.58
CA ASP A 117 2.62 19.29 5.74
C ASP A 117 3.45 19.57 4.46
N GLY A 118 3.21 18.83 3.38
CA GLY A 118 3.93 18.95 2.11
C GLY A 118 5.29 18.26 2.08
N LEU A 119 5.72 17.65 3.19
CA LEU A 119 6.98 16.90 3.23
C LEU A 119 6.82 15.50 2.62
N PRO A 120 7.94 14.88 2.15
CA PRO A 120 7.91 13.55 1.59
C PRO A 120 7.21 12.53 2.50
N ALA A 121 6.31 11.75 1.90
CA ALA A 121 5.60 10.67 2.56
C ALA A 121 5.33 9.53 1.57
N GLU A 122 5.14 8.31 2.07
CA GLU A 122 5.02 7.13 1.24
C GLU A 122 3.69 6.38 1.45
N ALA A 123 3.00 6.10 0.35
CA ALA A 123 1.88 5.17 0.33
C ALA A 123 2.41 3.78 -0.08
N TRP A 124 2.23 2.78 0.79
CA TRP A 124 2.70 1.42 0.56
C TRP A 124 1.55 0.43 0.62
N MET A 125 1.48 -0.49 -0.33
CA MET A 125 0.43 -1.51 -0.37
C MET A 125 1.02 -2.90 -0.56
N HIS A 126 0.52 -3.84 0.24
CA HIS A 126 0.71 -5.26 0.07
C HIS A 126 -0.65 -5.95 0.05
N TYR A 127 -1.00 -6.57 -1.08
CA TYR A 127 -2.20 -7.38 -1.23
C TYR A 127 -1.88 -8.72 -1.88
N GLY A 128 -2.78 -9.68 -1.71
CA GLY A 128 -2.72 -10.99 -2.34
C GLY A 128 -4.06 -11.39 -2.94
N LEU A 129 -4.07 -12.52 -3.65
CA LEU A 129 -5.28 -13.07 -4.28
C LEU A 129 -6.41 -13.31 -3.27
N GLN A 130 -6.09 -13.69 -2.04
CA GLN A 130 -7.08 -13.91 -0.98
C GLN A 130 -7.88 -12.64 -0.67
N ASP A 131 -7.26 -11.46 -0.69
CA ASP A 131 -7.95 -10.19 -0.45
C ASP A 131 -9.01 -9.95 -1.53
N VAL A 132 -8.67 -10.25 -2.79
CA VAL A 132 -9.56 -10.08 -3.94
C VAL A 132 -10.77 -11.01 -3.86
N VAL A 133 -10.52 -12.30 -3.57
CA VAL A 133 -11.59 -13.29 -3.40
C VAL A 133 -12.52 -12.88 -2.27
N GLN A 134 -11.95 -12.46 -1.13
CA GLN A 134 -12.73 -12.01 0.02
C GLN A 134 -13.59 -10.80 -0.31
N LEU A 135 -13.05 -9.79 -1.01
CA LEU A 135 -13.81 -8.59 -1.40
C LEU A 135 -14.93 -8.91 -2.41
N ARG A 136 -14.67 -9.77 -3.41
CA ARG A 136 -15.71 -10.22 -4.34
C ARG A 136 -16.82 -10.98 -3.62
N GLN A 137 -16.48 -11.86 -2.67
CA GLN A 137 -17.46 -12.56 -1.84
C GLN A 137 -18.30 -11.59 -1.01
N MET A 138 -17.69 -10.58 -0.39
CA MET A 138 -18.41 -9.56 0.37
C MET A 138 -19.41 -8.79 -0.51
N ILE A 139 -19.04 -8.46 -1.75
CA ILE A 139 -19.95 -7.79 -2.70
C ILE A 139 -21.11 -8.72 -3.07
N GLN A 140 -20.84 -10.00 -3.37
CA GLN A 140 -21.87 -10.96 -3.78
C GLN A 140 -22.85 -11.30 -2.65
N GLN A 141 -22.34 -11.47 -1.42
CA GLN A 141 -23.13 -11.77 -0.22
C GLN A 141 -23.84 -10.56 0.37
N SER A 142 -23.55 -9.34 -0.10
CA SER A 142 -24.24 -8.14 0.38
C SER A 142 -25.74 -8.21 0.08
N GLU A 143 -26.54 -7.56 0.93
CA GLU A 143 -27.99 -7.40 0.74
C GLU A 143 -28.33 -6.29 -0.28
N ALA A 144 -27.33 -5.77 -0.98
CA ALA A 144 -27.49 -4.74 -2.00
C ALA A 144 -28.25 -5.26 -3.23
N ASP A 145 -28.94 -4.37 -3.91
CA ASP A 145 -29.57 -4.63 -5.21
C ASP A 145 -28.51 -4.87 -6.30
N LEU A 146 -28.92 -5.53 -7.39
CA LEU A 146 -28.02 -5.92 -8.48
C LEU A 146 -27.23 -4.73 -9.08
N PRO A 147 -27.86 -3.57 -9.38
CA PRO A 147 -27.13 -2.39 -9.86
C PRO A 147 -26.01 -1.92 -8.91
N ARG A 148 -26.27 -1.96 -7.60
CA ARG A 148 -25.28 -1.56 -6.60
C ARG A 148 -24.14 -2.57 -6.49
N LYS A 149 -24.43 -3.87 -6.52
CA LYS A 149 -23.39 -4.92 -6.57
C LYS A 149 -22.48 -4.77 -7.80
N GLN A 150 -23.06 -4.47 -8.96
CA GLN A 150 -22.30 -4.20 -10.19
C GLN A 150 -21.39 -2.98 -10.04
N MET A 151 -21.90 -1.88 -9.47
CA MET A 151 -21.12 -0.67 -9.21
C MET A 151 -19.96 -0.93 -8.24
N GLU A 152 -20.19 -1.67 -7.16
CA GLU A 152 -19.11 -2.07 -6.23
C GLU A 152 -18.09 -2.99 -6.89
N GLY A 153 -18.53 -3.90 -7.78
CA GLY A 153 -17.66 -4.72 -8.62
C GLY A 153 -16.75 -3.86 -9.50
N HIS A 154 -17.31 -2.90 -10.24
CA HIS A 154 -16.53 -1.99 -11.08
C HIS A 154 -15.49 -1.18 -10.29
N LYS A 155 -15.84 -0.73 -9.08
CA LYS A 155 -14.91 -0.03 -8.19
C LYS A 155 -13.74 -0.90 -7.75
N LEU A 156 -14.01 -2.17 -7.42
CA LEU A 156 -12.98 -3.13 -7.08
C LEU A 156 -12.07 -3.41 -8.28
N ASP A 157 -12.64 -3.60 -9.46
CA ASP A 157 -11.88 -3.85 -10.69
C ASP A 157 -10.99 -2.65 -11.05
N ALA A 158 -11.46 -1.41 -10.85
CA ALA A 158 -10.63 -0.21 -11.03
C ALA A 158 -9.46 -0.14 -10.03
N MET A 159 -9.69 -0.53 -8.76
CA MET A 159 -8.62 -0.61 -7.76
C MET A 159 -7.56 -1.65 -8.15
N LEU A 160 -8.01 -2.79 -8.68
CA LEU A 160 -7.12 -3.84 -9.19
C LEU A 160 -6.31 -3.37 -10.41
N ALA A 161 -6.95 -2.63 -11.33
CA ALA A 161 -6.27 -2.02 -12.45
C ALA A 161 -5.16 -1.06 -11.98
N LEU A 162 -5.43 -0.23 -10.96
CA LEU A 162 -4.42 0.63 -10.35
C LEU A 162 -3.25 -0.16 -9.73
N CYS A 163 -3.52 -1.32 -9.14
CA CYS A 163 -2.48 -2.16 -8.55
C CYS A 163 -1.58 -2.81 -9.61
N GLU A 164 -2.17 -3.30 -10.70
CA GLU A 164 -1.51 -4.09 -11.74
C GLU A 164 -1.01 -3.25 -12.93
N THR A 165 -1.30 -1.95 -12.97
CA THR A 165 -0.80 -1.07 -14.02
C THR A 165 0.73 -1.11 -14.11
N THR A 166 1.25 -1.09 -15.34
CA THR A 166 2.67 -0.92 -15.63
C THR A 166 3.05 0.53 -15.87
N ASP A 167 2.06 1.40 -16.07
CA ASP A 167 2.24 2.83 -16.27
C ASP A 167 2.43 3.58 -14.95
N CYS A 168 2.67 4.89 -15.01
CA CYS A 168 2.75 5.73 -13.82
C CYS A 168 1.48 5.60 -12.96
N ARG A 169 1.62 5.15 -11.71
CA ARG A 169 0.49 5.02 -10.77
C ARG A 169 -0.28 6.32 -10.60
N ARG A 170 0.42 7.46 -10.57
CA ARG A 170 -0.21 8.79 -10.42
C ARG A 170 -1.05 9.15 -11.64
N GLN A 171 -0.60 8.84 -12.86
CA GLN A 171 -1.40 9.06 -14.06
C GLN A 171 -2.67 8.20 -14.04
N THR A 172 -2.56 6.91 -13.69
CA THR A 172 -3.73 6.02 -13.56
C THR A 172 -4.69 6.51 -12.48
N LEU A 173 -4.18 6.94 -11.32
CA LEU A 173 -4.98 7.45 -10.21
C LEU A 173 -5.72 8.75 -10.58
N LEU A 174 -5.04 9.71 -11.22
CA LEU A 174 -5.66 10.96 -11.68
C LEU A 174 -6.68 10.72 -12.80
N GLY A 175 -6.36 9.83 -13.74
CA GLY A 175 -7.25 9.45 -14.84
C GLY A 175 -8.58 8.87 -14.35
N TYR A 176 -8.57 8.11 -13.24
CA TYR A 176 -9.79 7.63 -12.59
C TYR A 176 -10.73 8.77 -12.16
N PHE A 177 -10.18 9.92 -11.76
CA PHE A 177 -10.94 11.11 -11.38
C PHE A 177 -11.16 12.10 -12.53
N GLY A 178 -10.83 11.73 -13.77
CA GLY A 178 -10.98 12.58 -14.95
C GLY A 178 -9.89 13.66 -15.08
N GLU A 179 -8.82 13.57 -14.29
CA GLU A 179 -7.67 14.45 -14.39
C GLU A 179 -6.56 13.82 -15.25
N SER A 180 -5.79 14.66 -15.95
CA SER A 180 -4.67 14.20 -16.75
C SER A 180 -3.36 14.80 -16.27
N LEU A 181 -2.32 13.98 -16.27
CA LEU A 181 -0.95 14.41 -16.01
C LEU A 181 -0.13 14.10 -17.27
N SER A 182 0.45 15.14 -17.87
CA SER A 182 1.07 15.06 -19.21
C SER A 182 2.30 14.16 -19.25
N SER A 183 3.03 14.03 -18.14
CA SER A 183 4.24 13.23 -18.04
C SER A 183 4.19 12.28 -16.83
N PRO A 184 4.89 11.13 -16.86
CA PRO A 184 5.05 10.27 -15.70
C PRO A 184 5.56 11.04 -14.48
N CYS A 185 5.14 10.66 -13.28
CA CYS A 185 5.36 11.48 -12.09
C CYS A 185 6.80 11.45 -11.53
N GLY A 186 7.64 10.53 -12.00
CA GLY A 186 9.01 10.36 -11.52
C GLY A 186 9.14 9.97 -10.04
N ASN A 187 8.03 9.61 -9.36
CA ASN A 187 8.00 9.40 -7.91
C ASN A 187 7.01 8.30 -7.46
N CYS A 188 6.73 7.33 -8.34
CA CYS A 188 6.03 6.10 -7.96
C CYS A 188 6.88 4.90 -8.34
N ASP A 189 6.66 3.73 -7.73
CA ASP A 189 7.43 2.51 -7.98
C ASP A 189 7.57 2.16 -9.47
N ASN A 190 6.53 2.38 -10.29
CA ASN A 190 6.62 2.13 -11.73
C ASN A 190 7.47 3.16 -12.50
N CYS A 191 7.59 4.40 -12.00
CA CYS A 191 8.48 5.42 -12.59
C CYS A 191 9.93 5.28 -12.10
N LEU A 192 10.10 4.91 -10.83
CA LEU A 192 11.41 4.73 -10.19
C LEU A 192 12.06 3.42 -10.65
N GLN A 193 11.24 2.38 -10.86
CA GLN A 193 11.67 1.09 -11.35
C GLN A 193 10.72 0.63 -12.47
N THR A 194 11.03 1.04 -13.70
CA THR A 194 10.25 0.67 -14.89
C THR A 194 10.07 -0.85 -14.93
N PRO A 195 8.83 -1.35 -14.85
CA PRO A 195 8.58 -2.77 -14.83
C PRO A 195 8.97 -3.37 -16.18
N ALA A 196 9.85 -4.39 -16.16
CA ALA A 196 10.03 -5.24 -17.33
C ALA A 196 8.68 -5.90 -17.66
N THR A 197 8.32 -5.92 -18.93
CA THR A 197 7.07 -6.51 -19.42
C THR A 197 7.36 -7.54 -20.50
N TRP A 198 6.43 -8.46 -20.67
CA TRP A 198 6.52 -9.48 -21.71
C TRP A 198 5.13 -9.73 -22.32
N ASP A 199 5.11 -10.17 -23.58
CA ASP A 199 3.90 -10.59 -24.26
C ASP A 199 3.45 -11.95 -23.72
N ALA A 200 2.44 -11.92 -22.86
CA ALA A 200 1.86 -13.09 -22.22
C ALA A 200 0.66 -13.65 -22.97
N THR A 201 0.36 -13.18 -24.19
CA THR A 201 -0.83 -13.56 -24.96
C THR A 201 -0.93 -15.07 -25.13
N VAL A 202 0.15 -15.72 -25.57
CA VAL A 202 0.17 -17.18 -25.78
C VAL A 202 0.00 -17.93 -24.46
N ALA A 203 0.67 -17.49 -23.39
CA ALA A 203 0.54 -18.12 -22.09
C ALA A 203 -0.88 -17.97 -21.52
N ALA A 204 -1.51 -16.81 -21.71
CA ALA A 204 -2.90 -16.58 -21.36
C ALA A 204 -3.84 -17.49 -22.13
N GLN A 205 -3.66 -17.63 -23.44
CA GLN A 205 -4.44 -18.56 -24.26
C GLN A 205 -4.31 -20.01 -23.77
N LYS A 206 -3.10 -20.46 -23.41
CA LYS A 206 -2.87 -21.78 -22.80
C LYS A 206 -3.64 -21.95 -21.49
N ALA A 207 -3.58 -20.96 -20.60
CA ALA A 207 -4.29 -20.98 -19.32
C ALA A 207 -5.82 -21.00 -19.49
N LEU A 208 -6.37 -20.15 -20.36
CA LEU A 208 -7.80 -20.11 -20.66
C LEU A 208 -8.27 -21.42 -21.33
N SER A 209 -7.45 -21.98 -22.23
CA SER A 209 -7.73 -23.29 -22.84
C SER A 209 -7.72 -24.42 -21.80
N ALA A 210 -6.79 -24.39 -20.83
CA ALA A 210 -6.76 -25.35 -19.74
C ALA A 210 -8.01 -25.27 -18.85
N ILE A 211 -8.47 -24.07 -18.50
CA ILE A 211 -9.73 -23.87 -17.77
C ILE A 211 -10.90 -24.50 -18.53
N HIS A 212 -11.02 -24.18 -19.83
CA HIS A 212 -12.09 -24.68 -20.67
C HIS A 212 -12.09 -26.21 -20.79
N ARG A 213 -10.94 -26.80 -21.16
CA ARG A 213 -10.82 -28.24 -21.45
C ARG A 213 -10.92 -29.13 -20.20
N THR A 214 -10.62 -28.59 -19.03
CA THR A 214 -10.80 -29.32 -17.76
C THR A 214 -12.22 -29.18 -17.18
N GLY A 215 -13.15 -28.59 -17.93
CA GLY A 215 -14.56 -28.51 -17.53
C GLY A 215 -14.86 -27.41 -16.51
N GLN A 216 -13.99 -26.40 -16.40
CA GLN A 216 -14.24 -25.15 -15.65
C GLN A 216 -14.68 -25.32 -14.18
N ARG A 217 -14.13 -26.34 -13.51
CA ARG A 217 -14.48 -26.72 -12.13
C ARG A 217 -13.28 -26.87 -11.20
N PHE A 218 -12.08 -26.57 -11.68
CA PHE A 218 -10.83 -26.79 -10.95
C PHE A 218 -10.17 -25.47 -10.58
N GLY A 219 -9.55 -25.45 -9.40
CA GLY A 219 -8.79 -24.28 -8.92
C GLY A 219 -7.40 -24.16 -9.56
N VAL A 220 -6.74 -23.03 -9.31
CA VAL A 220 -5.43 -22.65 -9.88
C VAL A 220 -4.40 -23.75 -9.76
N GLN A 221 -4.25 -24.36 -8.58
CA GLN A 221 -3.18 -25.34 -8.34
C GLN A 221 -3.31 -26.54 -9.29
N TYR A 222 -4.51 -27.08 -9.43
CA TYR A 222 -4.78 -28.19 -10.33
C TYR A 222 -4.51 -27.83 -11.80
N LEU A 223 -4.91 -26.63 -12.22
CA LEU A 223 -4.67 -26.14 -13.58
C LEU A 223 -3.17 -25.94 -13.87
N VAL A 224 -2.39 -25.46 -12.89
CA VAL A 224 -0.92 -25.40 -12.99
C VAL A 224 -0.32 -26.79 -13.13
N ASP A 225 -0.81 -27.77 -12.37
CA ASP A 225 -0.31 -29.14 -12.41
C ASP A 225 -0.59 -29.81 -13.78
N VAL A 226 -1.76 -29.54 -14.39
CA VAL A 226 -2.08 -29.95 -15.76
C VAL A 226 -1.12 -29.31 -16.77
N LEU A 227 -0.93 -27.99 -16.72
CA LEU A 227 -0.06 -27.26 -17.66
C LEU A 227 1.41 -27.71 -17.59
N LEU A 228 1.89 -28.10 -16.41
CA LEU A 228 3.26 -28.54 -16.16
C LEU A 228 3.47 -30.05 -16.35
N ALA A 229 2.41 -30.81 -16.61
CA ALA A 229 2.42 -32.27 -16.60
C ALA A 229 2.98 -32.87 -15.30
N ARG A 230 2.50 -32.36 -14.15
CA ARG A 230 2.81 -32.95 -12.84
C ARG A 230 2.07 -34.27 -12.66
N GLU A 231 2.67 -35.16 -11.89
CA GLU A 231 2.04 -36.42 -11.48
C GLU A 231 1.06 -36.15 -10.34
N ASP A 232 -0.24 -36.13 -10.65
CA ASP A 232 -1.33 -36.08 -9.68
C ASP A 232 -2.35 -37.19 -10.06
N PRO A 233 -2.66 -38.14 -9.15
CA PRO A 233 -3.64 -39.20 -9.40
C PRO A 233 -5.01 -38.67 -9.88
N ARG A 234 -5.42 -37.48 -9.42
CA ARG A 234 -6.67 -36.83 -9.84
C ARG A 234 -6.65 -36.41 -11.30
N ILE A 235 -5.49 -36.09 -11.87
CA ILE A 235 -5.37 -35.76 -13.30
C ILE A 235 -5.68 -37.00 -14.14
N ARG A 236 -5.09 -38.16 -13.78
CA ARG A 236 -5.33 -39.43 -14.48
C ARG A 236 -6.77 -39.92 -14.31
N GLN A 237 -7.32 -39.81 -13.10
CA GLN A 237 -8.71 -40.21 -12.83
C GLN A 237 -9.73 -39.41 -13.67
N GLN A 238 -9.44 -38.15 -13.93
CA GLN A 238 -10.28 -37.26 -14.74
C GLN A 238 -9.97 -37.36 -16.25
N GLY A 239 -8.98 -38.17 -16.65
CA GLY A 239 -8.52 -38.29 -18.05
C GLY A 239 -7.85 -37.04 -18.61
N HIS A 240 -7.42 -36.12 -17.73
CA HIS A 240 -6.86 -34.83 -18.12
C HIS A 240 -5.40 -34.91 -18.60
N ASP A 241 -4.72 -36.03 -18.33
CA ASP A 241 -3.42 -36.40 -18.88
C ASP A 241 -3.46 -36.61 -20.41
N ARG A 242 -4.65 -36.85 -20.96
CA ARG A 242 -4.87 -37.06 -22.41
C ARG A 242 -5.29 -35.79 -23.15
N LEU A 243 -5.53 -34.68 -22.44
CA LEU A 243 -5.94 -33.42 -23.06
C LEU A 243 -4.74 -32.76 -23.75
N SER A 244 -5.01 -32.06 -24.85
CA SER A 244 -3.96 -31.31 -25.57
C SER A 244 -3.34 -30.16 -24.77
N VAL A 245 -3.86 -29.85 -23.57
CA VAL A 245 -3.34 -28.84 -22.65
C VAL A 245 -2.41 -29.42 -21.59
N TYR A 246 -2.29 -30.75 -21.52
CA TYR A 246 -1.40 -31.41 -20.57
C TYR A 246 0.05 -31.20 -20.99
N GLY A 247 0.85 -30.57 -20.12
CA GLY A 247 2.28 -30.35 -20.35
C GLY A 247 2.64 -29.28 -21.39
N ILE A 248 1.68 -28.49 -21.90
CA ILE A 248 1.97 -27.44 -22.89
C ILE A 248 2.55 -26.15 -22.29
N GLY A 249 2.64 -26.07 -20.96
CA GLY A 249 3.05 -24.88 -20.22
C GLY A 249 4.40 -25.00 -19.51
N LYS A 250 5.27 -25.91 -19.95
CA LYS A 250 6.56 -26.20 -19.29
C LYS A 250 7.56 -25.04 -19.35
N GLU A 251 7.31 -24.04 -20.18
CA GLU A 251 8.15 -22.84 -20.32
C GLU A 251 8.06 -21.88 -19.13
N LEU A 252 6.99 -21.93 -18.34
CA LEU A 252 6.82 -21.09 -17.15
C LEU A 252 6.95 -21.91 -15.87
N SER A 253 7.48 -21.28 -14.82
CA SER A 253 7.46 -21.86 -13.48
C SER A 253 6.04 -21.94 -12.91
N ALA A 254 5.82 -22.81 -11.93
CA ALA A 254 4.53 -22.88 -11.22
C ALA A 254 4.11 -21.53 -10.61
N ASN A 255 5.08 -20.73 -10.13
CA ASN A 255 4.80 -19.41 -9.58
C ASN A 255 4.40 -18.40 -10.67
N ALA A 256 5.05 -18.46 -11.83
CA ALA A 256 4.67 -17.64 -12.98
C ALA A 256 3.26 -17.99 -13.47
N TRP A 257 2.89 -19.27 -13.51
CA TRP A 257 1.52 -19.69 -13.83
C TRP A 257 0.50 -19.18 -12.80
N ARG A 258 0.78 -19.31 -11.50
CA ARG A 258 -0.11 -18.77 -10.44
C ARG A 258 -0.28 -17.25 -10.55
N ALA A 259 0.79 -16.52 -10.91
CA ALA A 259 0.71 -15.09 -11.16
C ALA A 259 -0.15 -14.77 -12.39
N LEU A 260 0.02 -15.53 -13.48
CA LEU A 260 -0.78 -15.36 -14.70
C LEU A 260 -2.26 -15.64 -14.45
N PHE A 261 -2.63 -16.75 -13.79
CA PHE A 261 -4.03 -17.04 -13.45
C PHE A 261 -4.65 -15.95 -12.56
N ARG A 262 -3.86 -15.40 -11.63
CA ARG A 262 -4.27 -14.24 -10.85
C ARG A 262 -4.56 -13.05 -11.76
N HIS A 263 -3.66 -12.69 -12.67
CA HIS A 263 -3.89 -11.58 -13.60
C HIS A 263 -5.12 -11.79 -14.49
N LEU A 264 -5.39 -13.02 -14.95
CA LEU A 264 -6.60 -13.31 -15.71
C LEU A 264 -7.88 -13.10 -14.90
N LEU A 265 -7.88 -13.50 -13.62
CA LEU A 265 -8.98 -13.23 -12.70
C LEU A 265 -9.17 -11.73 -12.45
N LEU A 266 -8.06 -11.00 -12.27
CA LEU A 266 -8.06 -9.55 -12.04
C LEU A 266 -8.58 -8.75 -13.24
N ARG A 267 -8.26 -9.17 -14.45
CA ARG A 267 -8.80 -8.59 -15.69
C ARG A 267 -10.24 -9.04 -16.00
N GLY A 268 -10.84 -9.85 -15.13
CA GLY A 268 -12.19 -10.38 -15.33
C GLY A 268 -12.31 -11.30 -16.53
N LEU A 269 -11.21 -11.87 -17.04
CA LEU A 269 -11.20 -12.89 -18.10
C LEU A 269 -11.56 -14.28 -17.54
N VAL A 270 -11.35 -14.44 -16.23
CA VAL A 270 -11.67 -15.64 -15.46
C VAL A 270 -12.48 -15.21 -14.25
N GLU A 271 -13.41 -16.06 -13.83
CA GLU A 271 -14.23 -15.90 -12.64
C GLU A 271 -14.06 -17.13 -11.73
N VAL A 272 -14.37 -16.99 -10.44
CA VAL A 272 -14.39 -18.12 -9.50
C VAL A 272 -15.84 -18.56 -9.35
N ASP A 273 -16.07 -19.85 -9.56
CA ASP A 273 -17.33 -20.51 -9.32
C ASP A 273 -17.56 -20.70 -7.82
N HIS A 274 -18.45 -19.88 -7.26
CA HIS A 274 -18.77 -19.93 -5.84
C HIS A 274 -19.72 -21.08 -5.47
N ASP A 275 -20.52 -21.57 -6.41
CA ASP A 275 -21.49 -22.64 -6.19
C ASP A 275 -20.86 -24.04 -6.35
N GLY A 276 -19.76 -24.13 -7.10
CA GLY A 276 -19.08 -25.38 -7.45
C GLY A 276 -17.72 -25.62 -6.81
N HIS A 277 -17.54 -25.30 -5.51
CA HIS A 277 -16.32 -25.55 -4.72
C HIS A 277 -15.08 -24.70 -5.10
N GLY A 278 -15.25 -23.53 -5.73
CA GLY A 278 -14.15 -22.58 -5.98
C GLY A 278 -13.34 -22.85 -7.24
N GLY A 279 -13.93 -23.50 -8.25
CA GLY A 279 -13.31 -23.73 -9.56
C GLY A 279 -13.19 -22.45 -10.41
N MET A 280 -12.25 -22.41 -11.36
CA MET A 280 -12.14 -21.29 -12.30
C MET A 280 -13.04 -21.47 -13.53
N ARG A 281 -13.75 -20.41 -13.93
CA ARG A 281 -14.62 -20.35 -15.11
C ARG A 281 -14.21 -19.23 -16.04
N LEU A 282 -14.41 -19.42 -17.34
CA LEU A 282 -14.22 -18.37 -18.33
C LEU A 282 -15.36 -17.35 -18.27
N SER A 283 -15.04 -16.07 -18.34
CA SER A 283 -16.02 -15.02 -18.57
C SER A 283 -16.19 -14.74 -20.08
N PRO A 284 -17.28 -14.06 -20.51
CA PRO A 284 -17.45 -13.66 -21.90
C PRO A 284 -16.31 -12.80 -22.47
N SER A 285 -15.65 -12.00 -21.63
CA SER A 285 -14.52 -11.13 -22.00
C SER A 285 -13.24 -11.89 -22.31
N SER A 286 -13.14 -13.19 -22.02
CA SER A 286 -11.99 -14.02 -22.42
C SER A 286 -11.91 -14.33 -23.93
N ARG A 287 -13.01 -14.15 -24.67
CA ARG A 287 -13.13 -14.59 -26.07
C ARG A 287 -12.18 -13.88 -27.04
N PRO A 288 -12.02 -12.54 -27.02
CA PRO A 288 -11.11 -11.85 -27.94
C PRO A 288 -9.66 -12.33 -27.75
N LEU A 289 -9.22 -12.49 -26.50
CA LEU A 289 -7.89 -12.99 -26.19
C LEU A 289 -7.68 -14.44 -26.67
N LEU A 290 -8.67 -15.31 -26.49
CA LEU A 290 -8.65 -16.69 -27.00
C LEU A 290 -8.56 -16.77 -28.53
N ARG A 291 -9.17 -15.81 -29.24
CA ARG A 291 -9.12 -15.71 -30.71
C ARG A 291 -7.86 -15.01 -31.24
N GLY A 292 -7.04 -14.44 -30.35
CA GLY A 292 -5.86 -13.65 -30.73
C GLY A 292 -6.21 -12.26 -31.28
N GLU A 293 -7.43 -11.78 -31.03
CA GLU A 293 -7.90 -10.43 -31.40
C GLU A 293 -7.32 -9.37 -30.45
N GLU A 294 -6.99 -9.76 -29.22
CA GLU A 294 -6.38 -8.92 -28.19
C GLU A 294 -5.01 -9.47 -27.77
N LYS A 295 -4.08 -8.57 -27.39
CA LYS A 295 -2.80 -8.93 -26.79
C LYS A 295 -2.82 -8.70 -25.29
N LEU A 296 -2.17 -9.58 -24.54
CA LEU A 296 -1.98 -9.44 -23.11
C LEU A 296 -0.50 -9.22 -22.78
N THR A 297 -0.15 -8.01 -22.36
CA THR A 297 1.16 -7.70 -21.80
C THR A 297 1.10 -7.80 -20.28
N LEU A 298 2.03 -8.54 -19.68
CA LEU A 298 2.15 -8.68 -18.23
C LEU A 298 3.52 -8.22 -17.74
N ARG A 299 3.59 -7.81 -16.47
CA ARG A 299 4.86 -7.55 -15.80
C ARG A 299 5.65 -8.87 -15.67
N GLN A 300 6.94 -8.81 -16.00
CA GLN A 300 7.86 -9.92 -15.80
C GLN A 300 8.19 -10.02 -14.30
N HIS A 301 7.91 -11.18 -13.71
CA HIS A 301 8.26 -11.47 -12.32
C HIS A 301 9.70 -11.99 -12.27
N GLU A 302 10.67 -11.10 -12.11
CA GLU A 302 12.04 -11.51 -11.80
C GLU A 302 12.19 -11.85 -10.31
N SER A 303 12.93 -12.92 -10.03
CA SER A 303 13.48 -13.23 -8.71
C SER A 303 14.42 -12.10 -8.28
N SER A 304 13.96 -11.31 -7.31
CA SER A 304 14.71 -10.36 -6.46
C SER A 304 16.11 -9.96 -6.94
N VAL A 305 16.18 -8.93 -7.79
CA VAL A 305 17.41 -8.14 -7.96
C VAL A 305 17.54 -7.19 -6.76
N PRO A 306 18.75 -6.95 -6.21
CA PRO A 306 18.93 -6.04 -5.07
C PRO A 306 18.48 -4.64 -5.46
N LYS A 307 17.57 -4.04 -4.67
CA LYS A 307 17.08 -2.69 -4.90
C LYS A 307 18.24 -1.70 -4.76
N GLN A 308 18.51 -0.94 -5.82
CA GLN A 308 19.23 0.32 -5.68
C GLN A 308 18.42 1.21 -4.73
N ARG A 309 19.09 1.64 -3.67
CA ARG A 309 18.57 2.51 -2.62
C ARG A 309 18.46 3.91 -3.21
N GLU A 310 17.26 4.34 -3.56
CA GLU A 310 17.04 5.74 -3.94
C GLU A 310 17.19 6.64 -2.73
N GLN A 311 18.06 7.63 -2.89
CA GLN A 311 18.38 8.63 -1.89
C GLN A 311 17.20 9.59 -1.76
N ARG A 312 16.53 9.54 -0.60
CA ARG A 312 15.78 10.69 -0.11
C ARG A 312 16.73 11.89 -0.01
N PRO A 313 16.21 13.13 0.10
CA PRO A 313 16.91 14.12 0.90
C PRO A 313 16.91 13.60 2.34
N GLU A 314 17.84 12.69 2.61
CA GLU A 314 18.17 12.23 3.94
C GLU A 314 18.67 13.46 4.67
N ILE A 315 18.12 13.72 5.86
CA ILE A 315 18.77 14.66 6.77
C ILE A 315 20.21 14.17 6.87
N ALA A 316 21.16 15.00 6.44
CA ALA A 316 22.55 14.56 6.36
C ALA A 316 22.96 14.03 7.74
N PRO A 317 23.78 12.98 7.85
CA PRO A 317 24.12 12.37 9.14
C PRO A 317 24.60 13.38 10.20
N ARG A 318 25.24 14.46 9.76
CA ARG A 318 25.67 15.60 10.61
C ARG A 318 24.52 16.44 11.18
N ASP A 319 23.38 16.46 10.51
CA ASP A 319 22.20 17.28 10.81
C ASP A 319 21.15 16.48 11.61
N THR A 320 21.27 15.15 11.70
CA THR A 320 20.33 14.26 12.41
C THR A 320 20.21 14.60 13.90
N ALA A 321 21.34 14.88 14.57
CA ALA A 321 21.33 15.24 15.99
C ALA A 321 20.57 16.55 16.25
N LEU A 322 20.77 17.55 15.38
CA LEU A 322 20.06 18.83 15.50
C LEU A 322 18.57 18.68 15.16
N TRP A 323 18.22 17.87 14.16
CA TRP A 323 16.84 17.58 13.84
C TRP A 323 16.08 16.98 15.02
N GLU A 324 16.66 15.96 15.67
CA GLU A 324 16.08 15.35 16.86
C GLU A 324 16.01 16.35 18.02
N ALA A 325 17.02 17.19 18.22
CA ALA A 325 16.99 18.23 19.24
C ALA A 325 15.85 19.26 19.02
N LEU A 326 15.61 19.67 17.77
CA LEU A 326 14.51 20.57 17.41
C LEU A 326 13.14 19.92 17.65
N ARG A 327 12.99 18.64 17.27
CA ARG A 327 11.75 17.87 17.51
C ARG A 327 11.48 17.65 18.99
N GLN A 328 12.52 17.27 19.75
CA GLN A 328 12.43 17.06 21.19
C GLN A 328 12.01 18.34 21.92
N HIS A 329 12.63 19.47 21.61
CA HIS A 329 12.26 20.76 22.22
C HIS A 329 10.84 21.18 21.86
N ARG A 330 10.44 20.99 20.61
CA ARG A 330 9.05 21.22 20.19
C ARG A 330 8.08 20.37 21.01
N ARG A 331 8.41 19.10 21.25
CA ARG A 331 7.60 18.17 22.04
C ARG A 331 7.46 18.65 23.49
N GLU A 332 8.54 19.09 24.11
CA GLU A 332 8.54 19.61 25.48
C GLU A 332 7.63 20.84 25.63
N LEU A 333 7.73 21.81 24.70
CA LEU A 333 6.86 22.98 24.66
C LEU A 333 5.39 22.61 24.46
N ALA A 334 5.12 21.68 23.55
CA ALA A 334 3.77 21.22 23.23
C ALA A 334 3.14 20.50 24.44
N GLN A 335 3.91 19.68 25.14
CA GLN A 335 3.49 18.99 26.36
C GLN A 335 3.18 19.97 27.48
N ALA A 336 4.02 20.99 27.70
CA ALA A 336 3.81 22.03 28.71
C ALA A 336 2.51 22.82 28.48
N GLN A 337 2.07 22.94 27.21
CA GLN A 337 0.84 23.65 26.83
C GLN A 337 -0.36 22.74 26.56
N GLY A 338 -0.21 21.42 26.63
CA GLY A 338 -1.27 20.45 26.36
C GLY A 338 -1.74 20.39 24.90
N VAL A 339 -0.96 20.93 23.96
CA VAL A 339 -1.28 21.02 22.53
C VAL A 339 -0.47 20.00 21.71
N PRO A 340 -0.93 19.58 20.51
CA PRO A 340 -0.11 18.78 19.61
C PRO A 340 1.16 19.53 19.12
N PRO A 341 2.30 18.83 18.88
CA PRO A 341 3.56 19.47 18.52
C PRO A 341 3.52 20.38 17.29
N TYR A 342 2.76 20.00 16.26
CA TYR A 342 2.65 20.78 15.03
C TYR A 342 2.00 22.17 15.24
N ILE A 343 1.28 22.39 16.34
CA ILE A 343 0.73 23.71 16.70
C ILE A 343 1.86 24.68 17.05
N ILE A 344 2.94 24.20 17.68
CA ILE A 344 4.15 25.00 17.94
C ILE A 344 4.80 25.33 16.60
N PHE A 345 5.33 24.32 15.89
CA PHE A 345 5.84 24.45 14.52
C PHE A 345 5.61 23.14 13.73
N HIS A 346 5.26 23.25 12.45
CA HIS A 346 5.20 22.09 11.56
C HIS A 346 6.62 21.56 11.28
N ASP A 347 6.73 20.28 10.91
CA ASP A 347 8.02 19.67 10.51
C ASP A 347 8.67 20.46 9.36
N ALA A 348 7.88 20.99 8.41
CA ALA A 348 8.38 21.81 7.31
C ALA A 348 9.12 23.07 7.80
N THR A 349 8.59 23.74 8.83
CA THR A 349 9.24 24.90 9.44
C THR A 349 10.53 24.50 10.17
N LEU A 350 10.54 23.35 10.87
CA LEU A 350 11.76 22.84 11.48
C LEU A 350 12.83 22.46 10.44
N MET A 351 12.42 21.91 9.29
CA MET A 351 13.33 21.63 8.18
C MET A 351 13.92 22.91 7.59
N GLU A 352 13.13 23.96 7.44
CA GLU A 352 13.65 25.28 7.03
C GLU A 352 14.64 25.85 8.04
N MET A 353 14.40 25.68 9.36
CA MET A 353 15.37 26.05 10.39
C MET A 353 16.68 25.25 10.24
N LEU A 354 16.58 23.95 9.96
CA LEU A 354 17.73 23.06 9.77
C LEU A 354 18.56 23.46 8.54
N HIS A 355 17.90 23.77 7.43
CA HIS A 355 18.55 24.16 6.18
C HIS A 355 19.17 25.55 6.24
N ARG A 356 18.43 26.56 6.71
CA ARG A 356 18.87 27.96 6.67
C ARG A 356 19.72 28.37 7.88
N ARG A 357 19.61 27.64 9.00
CA ARG A 357 20.35 27.90 10.26
C ARG A 357 20.35 29.38 10.65
N PRO A 358 19.16 29.98 10.87
CA PRO A 358 19.01 31.41 11.19
C PRO A 358 19.84 31.78 12.42
N ARG A 359 20.39 32.99 12.41
CA ARG A 359 21.34 33.45 13.44
C ARG A 359 20.75 34.39 14.48
N ASP A 360 19.56 34.90 14.20
CA ASP A 360 18.86 35.88 15.00
C ASP A 360 17.35 35.72 14.77
N LEU A 361 16.57 36.49 15.54
CA LEU A 361 15.11 36.45 15.46
C LEU A 361 14.58 36.97 14.13
N GLU A 362 15.31 37.87 13.46
CA GLU A 362 14.92 38.44 12.16
C GLU A 362 15.03 37.38 11.05
N ALA A 363 16.16 36.69 10.97
CA ALA A 363 16.36 35.57 10.06
C ALA A 363 15.39 34.42 10.34
N LEU A 364 15.01 34.21 11.60
CA LEU A 364 14.00 33.23 11.99
C LEU A 364 12.59 33.66 11.52
N ALA A 365 12.24 34.95 11.67
CA ALA A 365 10.96 35.50 11.23
C ALA A 365 10.73 35.38 9.72
N ALA A 366 11.81 35.39 8.93
CA ALA A 366 11.76 35.24 7.48
C ALA A 366 11.42 33.80 7.02
N LEU A 367 11.35 32.82 7.92
CA LEU A 367 11.01 31.44 7.56
C LEU A 367 9.50 31.23 7.43
N PRO A 368 9.05 30.42 6.46
CA PRO A 368 7.63 30.13 6.27
C PRO A 368 7.05 29.37 7.48
N GLY A 369 5.87 29.83 7.94
CA GLY A 369 5.16 29.26 9.08
C GLY A 369 5.50 29.89 10.45
N ILE A 370 6.34 30.94 10.48
CA ILE A 370 6.69 31.68 11.69
C ILE A 370 6.04 33.07 11.68
N GLY A 371 4.89 33.20 12.33
CA GLY A 371 4.24 34.50 12.57
C GLY A 371 4.74 35.18 13.85
N GLU A 372 4.46 36.48 14.00
CA GLU A 372 4.92 37.31 15.14
C GLU A 372 4.65 36.68 16.51
N ARG A 373 3.44 36.15 16.73
CA ARG A 373 3.09 35.48 18.00
C ARG A 373 3.96 34.26 18.30
N LYS A 374 4.26 33.44 17.29
CA LYS A 374 5.11 32.25 17.44
C LYS A 374 6.58 32.63 17.62
N LEU A 375 7.03 33.68 16.93
CA LEU A 375 8.38 34.21 17.08
C LEU A 375 8.60 34.73 18.50
N ALA A 376 7.67 35.53 19.02
CA ALA A 376 7.73 36.06 20.38
C ALA A 376 7.67 34.94 21.44
N ALA A 377 6.82 33.94 21.24
CA ALA A 377 6.63 32.85 22.20
C ALA A 377 7.79 31.83 22.20
N TYR A 378 8.34 31.49 21.04
CA TYR A 378 9.24 30.34 20.89
C TYR A 378 10.61 30.66 20.28
N GLY A 379 10.75 31.78 19.57
CA GLY A 379 11.92 32.05 18.72
C GLY A 379 13.26 31.97 19.45
N THR A 380 13.36 32.61 20.62
CA THR A 380 14.58 32.63 21.44
C THR A 380 15.01 31.22 21.87
N SER A 381 14.04 30.35 22.18
CA SER A 381 14.33 28.99 22.63
C SER A 381 14.84 28.10 21.50
N PHE A 382 14.28 28.24 20.29
CA PHE A 382 14.73 27.50 19.11
C PHE A 382 16.10 28.00 18.61
N LEU A 383 16.38 29.31 18.66
CA LEU A 383 17.71 29.84 18.34
C LEU A 383 18.79 29.27 19.25
N LYS A 384 18.52 29.14 20.56
CA LYS A 384 19.48 28.51 21.49
C LYS A 384 19.87 27.09 21.06
N ILE A 385 18.93 26.31 20.52
CA ILE A 385 19.20 24.96 20.02
C ILE A 385 20.01 25.01 18.72
N LEU A 386 19.64 25.89 17.80
CA LEU A 386 20.37 26.08 16.53
C LEU A 386 21.83 26.53 16.74
N HIS A 387 22.11 27.19 17.87
CA HIS A 387 23.44 27.68 18.24
C HIS A 387 24.24 26.75 19.13
N ARG A 388 23.66 25.65 19.62
CA ARG A 388 24.29 24.77 20.62
C ARG A 388 25.55 24.06 20.13
N ASP A 389 25.68 23.86 18.82
CA ASP A 389 26.78 23.11 18.18
C ASP A 389 27.78 24.00 17.39
N ARG A 390 27.78 25.32 17.60
CA ARG A 390 28.82 26.16 16.98
C ARG A 390 30.05 26.25 17.88
N PRO A 391 31.25 25.82 17.42
CA PRO A 391 32.47 26.29 18.02
C PRO A 391 32.50 27.83 17.88
N SER A 392 32.99 28.47 18.94
CA SER A 392 33.06 29.92 19.12
C SER A 392 33.66 30.66 17.94
#